data_AF-A0A1I6GAT3-F1
#
_entry.id   AF-A0A1I6GAT3-F1
#
_cell.length_a   1.000
_cell.length_b   1.000
_cell.length_c   1.000
_cell.angle_alpha   90.00
_cell.angle_beta   90.00
_cell.angle_gamma   90.00
#
_symmetry.space_group_name_H-M   'P 1'
#
loop_
_entity.id
_entity.type
_entity.pdbx_description
1 polymer ?
#
loop_
_entity_poly.entity_id
_entity_poly.type
_entity_poly.pdbx_seq_one_letter_code
_entity_poly.pdbx_strand_id
1 'polypeptide(L)'
;MPDYELADDGTWRLAAPKREVWLPERLRLGPREWIRGEYVLLGRPEGTRYGRPTGRYDFSWRDGGFGLTVWDAESPGPEGESRFAGASVPPLRESVGWFHEADAATTTYVRPSAERISLPGRVDFEFVNHSRGRVECGHWNLYKLHDGEWFHVAPRIHTSDCRVLPPGATKSFPLRAFHGAAVPCDDEGLDAGHLGGGRYAMVAGYGDETDATAALVEIDAAPASVEPTADVTAERDGATVTVTSPRYGDDEHPPDATVTATRVDAAETVRLVEQVMQSGGFAGGLRGIRNTVPFFESGVERVVLRTDDHAADGVVGHESTTRRLRIDGTAYEFAVERAGESN
;
A
#
# COMPACT_ATOMS: atom_id res chain seq x y z
N MET A 1 -40.86 24.66 7.04
CA MET A 1 -40.05 24.03 5.97
C MET A 1 -38.91 24.97 5.63
N PRO A 2 -37.75 24.49 5.18
CA PRO A 2 -36.73 25.35 4.61
C PRO A 2 -37.26 25.95 3.31
N ASP A 3 -36.79 27.14 2.97
CA ASP A 3 -37.00 27.71 1.65
C ASP A 3 -35.95 27.14 0.70
N TYR A 4 -36.40 26.78 -0.50
CA TYR A 4 -35.57 26.24 -1.55
C TYR A 4 -35.69 27.12 -2.79
N GLU A 5 -34.60 27.29 -3.51
CA GLU A 5 -34.55 28.03 -4.76
C GLU A 5 -34.00 27.15 -5.88
N LEU A 6 -34.48 27.39 -7.10
CA LEU A 6 -33.94 26.78 -8.30
C LEU A 6 -32.76 27.63 -8.76
N ALA A 7 -31.56 27.07 -8.73
CA ALA A 7 -30.37 27.72 -9.24
C ALA A 7 -30.32 27.71 -10.78
N ASP A 8 -29.47 28.55 -11.37
CA ASP A 8 -29.34 28.71 -12.82
C ASP A 8 -28.90 27.43 -13.55
N ASP A 9 -28.31 26.48 -12.83
CA ASP A 9 -27.93 25.15 -13.34
C ASP A 9 -29.09 24.13 -13.31
N GLY A 10 -30.28 24.54 -12.88
CA GLY A 10 -31.46 23.69 -12.76
C GLY A 10 -31.50 22.84 -11.48
N THR A 11 -30.59 23.07 -10.52
CA THR A 11 -30.57 22.35 -9.24
C THR A 11 -31.36 23.10 -8.17
N TRP A 12 -32.12 22.36 -7.34
CA TRP A 12 -32.76 22.93 -6.16
C TRP A 12 -31.76 23.02 -5.01
N ARG A 13 -31.59 24.21 -4.43
CA ARG A 13 -30.67 24.48 -3.32
C ARG A 13 -31.42 25.14 -2.17
N LEU A 14 -30.86 25.09 -0.96
CA LEU A 14 -31.35 25.90 0.14
C LEU A 14 -31.16 27.38 -0.21
N ALA A 15 -32.22 28.18 -0.12
CA ALA A 15 -32.16 29.61 -0.44
C ALA A 15 -31.20 30.41 0.49
N ALA A 16 -30.82 29.83 1.62
CA ALA A 16 -29.71 30.29 2.45
C ALA A 16 -29.05 29.11 3.16
N PRO A 17 -27.71 29.09 3.29
CA PRO A 17 -27.02 28.07 4.08
C PRO A 17 -27.47 28.14 5.54
N LYS A 18 -28.19 27.11 6.00
CA LYS A 18 -28.63 26.99 7.39
C LYS A 18 -27.43 26.55 8.23
N ARG A 19 -26.80 27.49 8.95
CA ARG A 19 -25.73 27.19 9.91
C ARG A 19 -26.24 26.58 11.22
N GLU A 20 -27.55 26.62 11.45
CA GLU A 20 -28.20 26.12 12.66
C GLU A 20 -29.17 24.96 12.37
N VAL A 21 -29.24 24.06 13.34
CA VAL A 21 -30.19 22.95 13.43
C VAL A 21 -31.62 23.50 13.37
N TRP A 22 -32.30 23.30 12.23
CA TRP A 22 -33.67 23.81 11.98
C TRP A 22 -34.77 22.81 12.37
N LEU A 23 -34.38 21.61 12.81
CA LEU A 23 -35.27 20.64 13.45
C LEU A 23 -35.43 21.02 14.93
N PRO A 24 -36.61 20.82 15.55
CA PRO A 24 -36.79 21.11 16.97
C PRO A 24 -35.79 20.31 17.81
N GLU A 25 -35.04 20.96 18.70
CA GLU A 25 -34.07 20.26 19.57
C GLU A 25 -34.77 19.28 20.54
N ARG A 26 -36.03 19.53 20.88
CA ARG A 26 -36.89 18.63 21.64
C ARG A 26 -38.32 18.68 21.09
N LEU A 27 -38.89 17.50 20.85
CA LEU A 27 -40.32 17.31 20.64
C LEU A 27 -40.89 16.53 21.81
N ARG A 28 -41.98 17.02 22.40
CA ARG A 28 -42.75 16.27 23.40
C ARG A 28 -43.91 15.58 22.71
N LEU A 29 -43.83 14.26 22.62
CA LEU A 29 -44.89 13.43 22.05
C LEU A 29 -45.85 12.97 23.14
N GLY A 30 -47.14 12.96 22.83
CA GLY A 30 -48.17 12.32 23.66
C GLY A 30 -48.07 10.79 23.61
N PRO A 31 -48.84 10.08 24.47
CA PRO A 31 -48.91 8.63 24.40
C PRO A 31 -49.34 8.16 23.00
N ARG A 32 -48.55 7.26 22.39
CA ARG A 32 -48.77 6.69 21.04
C ARG A 32 -48.58 7.66 19.87
N GLU A 33 -48.07 8.87 20.09
CA GLU A 33 -47.57 9.71 19.00
C GLU A 33 -46.17 9.27 18.56
N TRP A 34 -45.91 9.37 17.26
CA TRP A 34 -44.63 9.11 16.64
C TRP A 34 -44.42 10.12 15.51
N ILE A 35 -43.15 10.38 15.18
CA ILE A 35 -42.76 11.24 14.07
C ILE A 35 -42.16 10.37 12.98
N ARG A 36 -42.58 10.61 11.72
CA ARG A 36 -41.89 10.12 10.53
C ARG A 36 -41.09 11.26 9.92
N GLY A 37 -39.77 11.12 9.85
CA GLY A 37 -38.93 11.92 8.98
C GLY A 37 -38.80 11.24 7.62
N GLU A 38 -38.93 11.98 6.54
CA GLU A 38 -38.63 11.50 5.18
C GLU A 38 -37.66 12.49 4.54
N TYR A 39 -36.53 11.99 4.04
CA TYR A 39 -35.61 12.77 3.23
C TYR A 39 -36.05 12.64 1.78
N VAL A 40 -36.44 13.74 1.15
CA VAL A 40 -36.80 13.77 -0.26
C VAL A 40 -35.65 14.38 -1.03
N LEU A 41 -35.01 13.58 -1.90
CA LEU A 41 -34.03 14.10 -2.84
C LEU A 41 -34.78 14.85 -3.95
N LEU A 42 -34.80 16.19 -3.84
CA LEU A 42 -35.43 17.06 -4.84
C LEU A 42 -34.62 17.05 -6.14
N GLY A 43 -35.00 16.18 -7.07
CA GLY A 43 -34.56 16.22 -8.45
C GLY A 43 -35.63 15.59 -9.32
N ARG A 44 -36.19 16.35 -10.27
CA ARG A 44 -37.05 15.78 -11.30
C ARG A 44 -36.17 15.33 -12.47
N PRO A 45 -36.52 14.22 -13.17
CA PRO A 45 -35.92 13.91 -14.46
C PRO A 45 -36.19 15.03 -15.47
N GLU A 46 -37.38 15.64 -15.40
CA GLU A 46 -37.73 16.79 -16.24
C GLU A 46 -37.25 18.09 -15.58
N GLY A 47 -36.22 18.72 -16.15
CA GLY A 47 -35.80 20.07 -15.76
C GLY A 47 -34.30 20.32 -15.71
N THR A 48 -33.46 19.29 -15.73
CA THR A 48 -32.01 19.48 -15.91
C THR A 48 -31.67 19.29 -17.38
N ARG A 49 -31.34 20.39 -18.07
CA ARG A 49 -30.69 20.31 -19.40
C ARG A 49 -29.39 19.47 -19.35
N TYR A 50 -28.86 19.22 -18.15
CA TYR A 50 -27.55 18.64 -17.86
C TYR A 50 -27.57 17.39 -16.95
N GLY A 51 -28.73 16.76 -16.69
CA GLY A 51 -28.79 15.59 -15.79
C GLY A 51 -28.58 15.93 -14.30
N ARG A 52 -28.46 14.92 -13.43
CA ARG A 52 -28.00 15.12 -12.04
C ARG A 52 -26.47 15.04 -12.06
N PRO A 53 -25.73 15.98 -11.42
CA PRO A 53 -24.29 15.85 -11.33
C PRO A 53 -23.90 14.51 -10.68
N THR A 54 -22.90 13.84 -11.24
CA THR A 54 -22.29 12.68 -10.61
C THR A 54 -21.42 13.14 -9.43
N GLY A 55 -21.11 12.23 -8.53
CA GLY A 55 -20.28 12.47 -7.36
C GLY A 55 -20.97 12.13 -6.04
N ARG A 56 -20.32 12.53 -4.96
CA ARG A 56 -20.74 12.24 -3.59
C ARG A 56 -21.39 13.47 -2.94
N TYR A 57 -22.55 13.25 -2.37
CA TYR A 57 -23.33 14.23 -1.61
C TYR A 57 -23.35 13.82 -0.14
N ASP A 58 -22.63 14.55 0.70
CA ASP A 58 -22.59 14.28 2.14
C ASP A 58 -23.57 15.19 2.90
N PHE A 59 -24.41 14.56 3.71
CA PHE A 59 -25.38 15.21 4.57
C PHE A 59 -24.96 14.95 6.02
N SER A 60 -24.29 15.91 6.63
CA SER A 60 -23.82 15.82 8.01
C SER A 60 -24.79 16.47 9.00
N TRP A 61 -24.92 15.86 10.18
CA TRP A 61 -25.59 16.41 11.34
C TRP A 61 -24.79 16.12 12.62
N ARG A 62 -25.01 16.91 13.68
CA ARG A 62 -24.23 17.01 14.93
C ARG A 62 -23.52 15.71 15.38
N ASP A 63 -24.19 14.55 15.33
CA ASP A 63 -23.65 13.25 15.77
C ASP A 63 -23.82 12.11 14.73
N GLY A 64 -24.11 12.42 13.47
CA GLY A 64 -24.32 11.43 12.42
C GLY A 64 -24.80 12.02 11.10
N GLY A 65 -24.60 11.30 10.00
CA GLY A 65 -24.96 11.75 8.67
C GLY A 65 -25.17 10.60 7.69
N PHE A 66 -25.47 10.92 6.44
CA PHE A 66 -25.46 9.95 5.36
C PHE A 66 -24.85 10.55 4.10
N GLY A 67 -24.23 9.70 3.28
CA GLY A 67 -23.74 10.06 1.96
C GLY A 67 -24.61 9.43 0.88
N LEU A 68 -24.81 10.14 -0.22
CA LEU A 68 -25.36 9.61 -1.46
C LEU A 68 -24.30 9.71 -2.55
N THR A 69 -24.00 8.60 -3.23
CA THR A 69 -23.17 8.61 -4.44
C THR A 69 -24.08 8.49 -5.66
N VAL A 70 -23.88 9.37 -6.63
CA VAL A 70 -24.56 9.35 -7.93
C VAL A 70 -23.52 9.17 -9.02
N TRP A 71 -23.73 8.22 -9.93
CA TRP A 71 -22.86 8.00 -11.08
C TRP A 71 -23.71 7.71 -12.32
N ASP A 72 -23.10 7.83 -13.50
CA ASP A 72 -23.74 7.42 -14.75
C ASP A 72 -23.67 5.90 -14.87
N ALA A 73 -24.83 5.24 -14.87
CA ALA A 73 -24.90 3.79 -14.98
C ALA A 73 -24.66 3.29 -16.42
N GLU A 74 -24.78 4.15 -17.44
CA GLU A 74 -24.48 3.83 -18.84
C GLU A 74 -22.98 4.01 -19.16
N SER A 75 -22.26 4.78 -18.34
CA SER A 75 -20.81 5.00 -18.45
C SER A 75 -20.15 5.11 -17.07
N PRO A 76 -20.12 4.02 -16.28
CA PRO A 76 -19.64 4.02 -14.89
C PRO A 76 -18.12 4.16 -14.75
N GLY A 77 -17.37 3.99 -15.83
CA GLY A 77 -15.91 3.95 -15.82
C GLY A 77 -15.21 5.29 -15.66
N PRO A 78 -13.87 5.28 -15.64
CA PRO A 78 -13.10 6.50 -15.51
C PRO A 78 -13.16 7.37 -16.78
N GLU A 79 -13.05 8.68 -16.57
CA GLU A 79 -12.88 9.65 -17.63
C GLU A 79 -11.38 9.98 -17.79
N GLY A 80 -10.92 10.10 -19.04
CA GLY A 80 -9.54 10.45 -19.38
C GLY A 80 -8.66 9.24 -19.68
N GLU A 81 -7.52 9.51 -20.32
CA GLU A 81 -6.57 8.48 -20.70
C GLU A 81 -5.47 8.32 -19.64
N SER A 82 -5.15 7.07 -19.31
CA SER A 82 -3.97 6.74 -18.51
C SER A 82 -2.69 7.00 -19.31
N ARG A 83 -1.64 7.48 -18.65
CA ARG A 83 -0.27 7.54 -19.20
C ARG A 83 0.28 6.16 -19.57
N PHE A 84 -0.29 5.11 -19.01
CA PHE A 84 0.06 3.72 -19.29
C PHE A 84 -0.89 3.06 -20.30
N ALA A 85 -1.74 3.83 -21.00
CA ALA A 85 -2.59 3.28 -22.04
C ALA A 85 -1.77 2.48 -23.07
N GLY A 86 -2.19 1.24 -23.33
CA GLY A 86 -1.50 0.29 -24.22
C GLY A 86 -0.24 -0.35 -23.63
N ALA A 87 0.08 -0.10 -22.36
CA ALA A 87 1.10 -0.87 -21.66
C ALA A 87 0.64 -2.33 -21.50
N SER A 88 1.59 -3.26 -21.62
CA SER A 88 1.38 -4.66 -21.25
C SER A 88 2.28 -4.96 -20.06
N VAL A 89 1.68 -5.51 -18.99
CA VAL A 89 2.39 -5.88 -17.76
C VAL A 89 2.27 -7.37 -17.50
N PRO A 90 3.26 -8.00 -16.84
CA PRO A 90 3.17 -9.40 -16.48
C PRO A 90 1.99 -9.62 -15.51
N PRO A 91 1.38 -10.83 -15.52
CA PRO A 91 0.26 -11.12 -14.64
C PRO A 91 0.72 -11.19 -13.17
N LEU A 92 -0.21 -10.85 -12.27
CA LEU A 92 -0.12 -11.19 -10.86
C LEU A 92 -0.75 -12.58 -10.63
N ARG A 93 -0.61 -13.12 -9.42
CA ARG A 93 -1.21 -14.43 -9.06
C ARG A 93 -2.73 -14.42 -9.11
N GLU A 94 -3.31 -13.30 -8.70
CA GLU A 94 -4.74 -13.03 -8.74
C GLU A 94 -5.13 -12.36 -10.06
N SER A 95 -6.40 -12.47 -10.46
CA SER A 95 -6.89 -11.72 -11.60
C SER A 95 -7.01 -10.23 -11.24
N VAL A 96 -6.45 -9.35 -12.06
CA VAL A 96 -6.37 -7.91 -11.77
C VAL A 96 -6.99 -7.10 -12.89
N GLY A 97 -7.96 -6.25 -12.55
CA GLY A 97 -8.46 -5.20 -13.43
C GLY A 97 -7.56 -3.96 -13.36
N TRP A 98 -6.86 -3.64 -14.45
CA TRP A 98 -5.91 -2.53 -14.49
C TRP A 98 -6.56 -1.21 -14.89
N PHE A 99 -6.26 -0.13 -14.17
CA PHE A 99 -6.77 1.21 -14.47
C PHE A 99 -6.46 1.69 -15.88
N HIS A 100 -5.29 1.34 -16.43
CA HIS A 100 -4.87 1.76 -17.77
C HIS A 100 -5.55 0.98 -18.92
N GLU A 101 -6.31 -0.06 -18.56
CA GLU A 101 -7.16 -0.84 -19.47
C GLU A 101 -8.65 -0.51 -19.27
N ALA A 102 -8.99 0.23 -18.21
CA ALA A 102 -10.36 0.60 -17.89
C ALA A 102 -10.92 1.58 -18.93
N ASP A 103 -12.17 1.35 -19.30
CA ASP A 103 -12.93 2.16 -20.25
C ASP A 103 -14.22 2.68 -19.60
N ALA A 104 -15.04 3.40 -20.38
CA ALA A 104 -16.30 3.97 -19.90
C ALA A 104 -17.29 2.93 -19.34
N ALA A 105 -17.18 1.64 -19.69
CA ALA A 105 -18.06 0.58 -19.20
C ALA A 105 -17.55 -0.08 -17.90
N THR A 106 -16.30 0.17 -17.50
CA THR A 106 -15.65 -0.47 -16.35
C THR A 106 -16.30 -0.03 -15.03
N THR A 107 -16.84 -0.98 -14.27
CA THR A 107 -17.64 -0.69 -13.07
C THR A 107 -16.83 -0.61 -11.78
N THR A 108 -15.66 -1.24 -11.71
CA THR A 108 -14.75 -1.15 -10.56
C THR A 108 -13.32 -0.87 -11.00
N TYR A 109 -12.67 0.10 -10.38
CA TYR A 109 -11.30 0.48 -10.74
C TYR A 109 -10.59 1.19 -9.58
N VAL A 110 -9.26 1.21 -9.61
CA VAL A 110 -8.42 2.05 -8.74
C VAL A 110 -7.95 3.25 -9.53
N ARG A 111 -8.32 4.46 -9.13
CA ARG A 111 -7.87 5.70 -9.74
C ARG A 111 -6.70 6.30 -8.96
N PRO A 112 -5.52 6.48 -9.57
CA PRO A 112 -4.44 7.24 -8.96
C PRO A 112 -4.62 8.75 -9.14
N SER A 113 -4.26 9.56 -8.15
CA SER A 113 -4.19 11.03 -8.30
C SER A 113 -3.05 11.48 -9.21
N ALA A 114 -1.99 10.67 -9.32
CA ALA A 114 -0.89 10.85 -10.25
C ALA A 114 -0.27 9.50 -10.64
N GLU A 115 0.09 9.36 -11.91
CA GLU A 115 0.71 8.15 -12.47
C GLU A 115 2.24 8.25 -12.56
N ARG A 116 2.80 9.40 -12.16
CA ARG A 116 4.26 9.62 -12.02
C ARG A 116 4.53 10.56 -10.85
N ILE A 117 5.52 10.21 -10.02
CA ILE A 117 6.00 11.04 -8.91
C ILE A 117 7.52 11.03 -8.82
N SER A 118 8.09 12.02 -8.13
CA SER A 118 9.48 11.98 -7.63
C SER A 118 9.47 11.72 -6.12
N LEU A 119 10.61 11.34 -5.55
CA LEU A 119 10.75 11.09 -4.11
C LEU A 119 11.37 12.29 -3.36
N PRO A 120 10.89 12.64 -2.16
CA PRO A 120 9.67 12.12 -1.51
C PRO A 120 8.40 12.59 -2.26
N GLY A 121 7.37 11.73 -2.28
CA GLY A 121 6.14 12.01 -3.03
C GLY A 121 4.92 11.30 -2.45
N ARG A 122 3.73 11.72 -2.88
CA ARG A 122 2.44 11.14 -2.48
C ARG A 122 1.58 10.85 -3.70
N VAL A 123 0.93 9.69 -3.70
CA VAL A 123 -0.17 9.37 -4.61
C VAL A 123 -1.36 8.92 -3.80
N ASP A 124 -2.51 9.53 -4.03
CA ASP A 124 -3.77 9.08 -3.46
C ASP A 124 -4.40 8.09 -4.45
N PHE A 125 -4.55 6.84 -4.01
CA PHE A 125 -5.27 5.84 -4.77
C PHE A 125 -6.70 5.77 -4.26
N GLU A 126 -7.67 5.85 -5.15
CA GLU A 126 -9.08 5.69 -4.81
C GLU A 126 -9.65 4.47 -5.53
N PHE A 127 -10.02 3.45 -4.77
CA PHE A 127 -10.88 2.40 -5.30
C PHE A 127 -12.31 2.93 -5.43
N VAL A 128 -12.95 2.68 -6.57
CA VAL A 128 -14.34 3.08 -6.87
C VAL A 128 -15.16 1.84 -7.18
N ASN A 129 -16.28 1.65 -6.49
CA ASN A 129 -17.28 0.64 -6.81
C ASN A 129 -18.53 1.28 -7.42
N HIS A 130 -18.65 1.24 -8.75
CA HIS A 130 -19.87 1.59 -9.48
C HIS A 130 -20.64 0.36 -9.97
N SER A 131 -20.29 -0.83 -9.48
CA SER A 131 -21.03 -2.06 -9.74
C SER A 131 -22.33 -2.10 -8.93
N ARG A 132 -23.19 -3.09 -9.22
CA ARG A 132 -24.41 -3.36 -8.45
C ARG A 132 -24.16 -4.27 -7.25
N GLY A 133 -22.97 -4.87 -7.17
CA GLY A 133 -22.53 -5.76 -6.10
C GLY A 133 -21.79 -5.01 -4.99
N ARG A 134 -21.65 -5.69 -3.85
CA ARG A 134 -20.69 -5.27 -2.83
C ARG A 134 -19.37 -6.00 -3.08
N VAL A 135 -18.27 -5.33 -2.83
CA VAL A 135 -16.93 -5.93 -2.77
C VAL A 135 -16.43 -5.91 -1.34
N GLU A 136 -15.63 -6.88 -0.92
CA GLU A 136 -15.26 -7.02 0.49
C GLU A 136 -13.87 -7.62 0.68
N CYS A 137 -13.34 -7.49 1.89
CA CYS A 137 -12.06 -8.03 2.34
C CYS A 137 -10.83 -7.65 1.48
N GLY A 138 -10.90 -6.54 0.74
CA GLY A 138 -9.79 -6.06 -0.07
C GLY A 138 -8.68 -5.38 0.74
N HIS A 139 -7.46 -5.89 0.58
CA HIS A 139 -6.24 -5.32 1.14
C HIS A 139 -5.43 -4.56 0.09
N TRP A 140 -4.65 -3.58 0.53
CA TRP A 140 -3.82 -2.75 -0.36
C TRP A 140 -2.38 -3.25 -0.37
N ASN A 141 -1.82 -3.49 -1.55
CA ASN A 141 -0.48 -4.00 -1.73
C ASN A 141 0.30 -3.15 -2.73
N LEU A 142 1.54 -2.83 -2.38
CA LEU A 142 2.52 -2.21 -3.26
C LEU A 142 3.41 -3.29 -3.86
N TYR A 143 3.45 -3.35 -5.18
CA TYR A 143 4.36 -4.19 -5.96
C TYR A 143 5.34 -3.33 -6.75
N LYS A 144 6.55 -3.84 -6.96
CA LYS A 144 7.53 -3.28 -7.91
C LYS A 144 7.72 -4.24 -9.08
N LEU A 145 7.74 -3.71 -10.30
CA LEU A 145 8.11 -4.45 -11.49
C LEU A 145 9.64 -4.47 -11.60
N HIS A 146 10.23 -5.65 -11.64
CA HIS A 146 11.66 -5.83 -11.81
C HIS A 146 11.92 -7.06 -12.68
N ASP A 147 12.72 -6.92 -13.74
CA ASP A 147 13.07 -7.98 -14.68
C ASP A 147 11.87 -8.78 -15.24
N GLY A 148 10.76 -8.09 -15.48
CA GLY A 148 9.54 -8.69 -16.06
C GLY A 148 8.69 -9.47 -15.04
N GLU A 149 8.96 -9.33 -13.75
CA GLU A 149 8.20 -9.97 -12.67
C GLU A 149 7.76 -8.95 -11.60
N TRP A 150 6.62 -9.23 -10.96
CA TRP A 150 6.11 -8.42 -9.86
C TRP A 150 6.61 -8.92 -8.51
N PHE A 151 7.21 -8.03 -7.74
CA PHE A 151 7.66 -8.30 -6.38
C PHE A 151 6.83 -7.50 -5.39
N HIS A 152 6.22 -8.20 -4.43
CA HIS A 152 5.49 -7.56 -3.33
C HIS A 152 6.48 -6.82 -2.42
N VAL A 153 6.27 -5.52 -2.23
CA VAL A 153 7.14 -4.65 -1.41
C VAL A 153 6.53 -4.40 -0.04
N ALA A 154 5.24 -4.07 0.01
CA ALA A 154 4.56 -3.70 1.24
C ALA A 154 3.02 -3.80 1.13
N PRO A 155 2.28 -3.85 2.25
CA PRO A 155 2.78 -4.12 3.60
C PRO A 155 3.03 -5.62 3.78
N ARG A 156 4.01 -6.01 4.60
CA ARG A 156 4.33 -7.44 4.80
C ARG A 156 3.27 -8.23 5.56
N ILE A 157 2.45 -7.53 6.34
CA ILE A 157 1.40 -8.12 7.15
C ILE A 157 0.13 -7.36 6.87
N HIS A 158 -0.94 -8.10 6.62
CA HIS A 158 -2.30 -7.59 6.69
C HIS A 158 -2.90 -7.99 8.01
N THR A 159 -3.49 -7.04 8.73
CA THR A 159 -4.40 -7.37 9.82
C THR A 159 -5.68 -7.94 9.21
N SER A 160 -6.40 -8.78 9.94
CA SER A 160 -7.68 -9.37 9.49
C SER A 160 -8.82 -8.35 9.47
N ASP A 161 -8.61 -7.20 8.81
CA ASP A 161 -9.61 -6.17 8.57
C ASP A 161 -10.34 -6.46 7.27
N CYS A 162 -11.52 -7.10 7.39
CA CYS A 162 -12.42 -7.28 6.25
C CYS A 162 -13.45 -6.15 6.21
N ARG A 163 -13.24 -5.18 5.32
CA ARG A 163 -14.21 -4.10 5.06
C ARG A 163 -15.04 -4.38 3.83
N VAL A 164 -16.32 -4.05 3.90
CA VAL A 164 -17.30 -4.15 2.81
C VAL A 164 -17.49 -2.77 2.17
N LEU A 165 -17.46 -2.72 0.84
CA LEU A 165 -17.74 -1.53 0.03
C LEU A 165 -19.00 -1.79 -0.83
N PRO A 166 -20.16 -1.21 -0.47
CA PRO A 166 -21.39 -1.35 -1.24
C PRO A 166 -21.31 -0.60 -2.59
N PRO A 167 -22.33 -0.76 -3.47
CA PRO A 167 -22.48 0.06 -4.67
C PRO A 167 -22.37 1.56 -4.37
N GLY A 168 -21.60 2.28 -5.19
CA GLY A 168 -21.30 3.71 -5.04
C GLY A 168 -20.28 4.05 -3.95
N ALA A 169 -19.73 3.06 -3.23
CA ALA A 169 -18.71 3.33 -2.24
C ALA A 169 -17.34 3.53 -2.90
N THR A 170 -16.54 4.40 -2.28
CA THR A 170 -15.13 4.57 -2.61
C THR A 170 -14.25 4.31 -1.40
N LYS A 171 -12.99 3.98 -1.62
CA LYS A 171 -11.98 3.88 -0.57
C LYS A 171 -10.68 4.50 -1.03
N SER A 172 -10.25 5.55 -0.34
CA SER A 172 -8.95 6.19 -0.56
C SER A 172 -7.87 5.51 0.27
N PHE A 173 -6.69 5.34 -0.32
CA PHE A 173 -5.52 4.77 0.32
C PHE A 173 -4.26 5.46 -0.20
N PRO A 174 -3.71 6.44 0.54
CA PRO A 174 -2.54 7.16 0.10
C PRO A 174 -1.27 6.32 0.21
N LEU A 175 -0.42 6.39 -0.80
CA LEU A 175 0.99 5.99 -0.75
C LEU A 175 1.84 7.22 -0.46
N ARG A 176 2.58 7.20 0.63
CA ARG A 176 3.62 8.20 0.96
C ARG A 176 4.98 7.55 0.75
N ALA A 177 5.65 7.94 -0.32
CA ALA A 177 6.84 7.26 -0.84
C ALA A 177 8.11 8.06 -0.50
N PHE A 178 9.11 7.37 0.04
CA PHE A 178 10.39 7.94 0.46
C PHE A 178 11.56 7.11 -0.07
N HIS A 179 12.64 7.80 -0.47
CA HIS A 179 13.90 7.14 -0.84
C HIS A 179 14.70 6.69 0.38
N GLY A 180 14.66 7.47 1.47
CA GLY A 180 15.17 7.09 2.78
C GLY A 180 14.13 6.34 3.61
N ALA A 181 14.34 6.27 4.92
CA ALA A 181 13.37 5.70 5.84
C ALA A 181 11.99 6.40 5.70
N ALA A 182 10.92 5.63 5.87
CA ALA A 182 9.57 6.16 5.89
C ALA A 182 9.38 7.13 7.07
N VAL A 183 8.56 8.17 6.87
CA VAL A 183 8.07 9.01 7.96
C VAL A 183 6.64 8.57 8.27
N PRO A 184 6.39 7.87 9.39
CA PRO A 184 5.06 7.38 9.73
C PRO A 184 4.07 8.53 9.92
N CYS A 185 2.86 8.35 9.40
CA CYS A 185 1.74 9.24 9.63
C CYS A 185 0.62 8.50 10.37
N ASP A 186 -0.03 9.17 11.32
CA ASP A 186 -1.12 8.59 12.15
C ASP A 186 -2.49 8.60 11.42
N ASP A 187 -2.50 8.26 10.13
CA ASP A 187 -3.71 8.20 9.28
C ASP A 187 -3.69 6.98 8.34
N GLU A 188 -4.84 6.65 7.75
CA GLU A 188 -4.95 5.49 6.84
C GLU A 188 -4.05 5.69 5.60
N GLY A 189 -3.36 4.63 5.19
CA GLY A 189 -2.44 4.65 4.05
C GLY A 189 -1.23 3.75 4.22
N LEU A 190 -0.28 3.88 3.29
CA LEU A 190 0.99 3.18 3.32
C LEU A 190 2.15 4.18 3.25
N ASP A 191 2.96 4.19 4.30
CA ASP A 191 4.22 4.92 4.36
C ASP A 191 5.36 3.97 3.96
N ALA A 192 5.82 4.10 2.72
CA ALA A 192 6.82 3.22 2.13
C ALA A 192 8.16 3.94 2.05
N GLY A 193 9.13 3.45 2.82
CA GLY A 193 10.51 3.91 2.80
C GLY A 193 11.39 3.07 1.88
N HIS A 194 12.61 3.54 1.65
CA HIS A 194 13.64 2.85 0.89
C HIS A 194 13.21 2.43 -0.52
N LEU A 195 12.36 3.24 -1.15
CA LEU A 195 11.93 3.01 -2.53
C LEU A 195 12.95 3.56 -3.52
N GLY A 196 13.28 2.76 -4.54
CA GLY A 196 14.03 3.20 -5.71
C GLY A 196 13.12 3.68 -6.83
N GLY A 197 13.71 4.24 -7.88
CA GLY A 197 13.00 4.51 -9.12
C GLY A 197 12.48 3.24 -9.80
N GLY A 198 11.52 3.43 -10.70
CA GLY A 198 10.95 2.39 -11.56
C GLY A 198 9.43 2.33 -11.47
N ARG A 199 8.88 1.24 -12.03
CA ARG A 199 7.43 1.02 -12.13
C ARG A 199 6.90 0.22 -10.95
N TYR A 200 5.83 0.73 -10.37
CA TYR A 200 5.12 0.12 -9.26
C TYR A 200 3.64 -0.07 -9.60
N ALA A 201 3.00 -0.98 -8.89
CA ALA A 201 1.56 -1.16 -8.90
C ALA A 201 1.02 -1.04 -7.47
N MET A 202 -0.01 -0.23 -7.30
CA MET A 202 -0.86 -0.28 -6.11
C MET A 202 -2.05 -1.16 -6.44
N VAL A 203 -2.15 -2.31 -5.76
CA VAL A 203 -3.18 -3.32 -5.97
C VAL A 203 -4.14 -3.28 -4.77
N ALA A 204 -5.41 -3.06 -5.05
CA ALA A 204 -6.48 -3.20 -4.09
C ALA A 204 -7.14 -4.57 -4.31
N GLY A 205 -7.23 -5.41 -3.28
CA GLY A 205 -7.97 -6.68 -3.31
C GLY A 205 -9.49 -6.51 -3.39
N TYR A 206 -9.96 -5.43 -4.00
CA TYR A 206 -11.36 -5.18 -4.32
C TYR A 206 -11.53 -5.28 -5.84
N GLY A 207 -12.49 -6.10 -6.28
CA GLY A 207 -12.91 -6.21 -7.67
C GLY A 207 -14.27 -6.89 -7.77
N ASP A 208 -15.01 -6.60 -8.85
CA ASP A 208 -16.33 -7.21 -9.11
C ASP A 208 -16.19 -8.38 -10.10
N GLU A 209 -15.62 -8.11 -11.27
CA GLU A 209 -15.34 -9.13 -12.31
C GLU A 209 -13.96 -9.79 -12.18
N THR A 210 -13.10 -9.21 -11.34
CA THR A 210 -11.74 -9.66 -11.04
C THR A 210 -11.55 -9.79 -9.53
N ASP A 211 -10.52 -10.53 -9.12
CA ASP A 211 -10.20 -10.71 -7.69
C ASP A 211 -9.69 -9.40 -7.07
N ALA A 212 -9.00 -8.57 -7.87
CA ALA A 212 -8.40 -7.31 -7.45
C ALA A 212 -8.48 -6.27 -8.57
N THR A 213 -8.23 -5.00 -8.22
CA THR A 213 -8.07 -3.89 -9.14
C THR A 213 -6.79 -3.14 -8.82
N ALA A 214 -6.14 -2.56 -9.83
CA ALA A 214 -4.83 -1.95 -9.62
C ALA A 214 -4.58 -0.74 -10.51
N ALA A 215 -3.69 0.14 -10.05
CA ALA A 215 -3.16 1.24 -10.81
C ALA A 215 -1.64 1.22 -10.82
N LEU A 216 -1.05 1.64 -11.94
CA LEU A 216 0.39 1.79 -12.09
C LEU A 216 0.83 3.18 -11.64
N VAL A 217 2.04 3.25 -11.10
CA VAL A 217 2.74 4.51 -10.82
C VAL A 217 4.22 4.37 -11.17
N GLU A 218 4.76 5.36 -11.86
CA GLU A 218 6.20 5.46 -12.12
C GLU A 218 6.84 6.36 -11.06
N ILE A 219 7.87 5.85 -10.38
CA ILE A 219 8.68 6.63 -9.44
C ILE A 219 9.96 7.06 -10.16
N ASP A 220 10.11 8.37 -10.35
CA ASP A 220 11.29 8.99 -10.93
C ASP A 220 12.29 9.35 -9.82
N ALA A 221 13.19 8.41 -9.55
CA ALA A 221 14.23 8.52 -8.54
C ALA A 221 15.42 7.61 -8.90
N ALA A 222 16.53 7.78 -8.19
CA ALA A 222 17.63 6.82 -8.28
C ALA A 222 17.17 5.42 -7.79
N PRO A 223 17.79 4.33 -8.28
CA PRO A 223 17.62 3.01 -7.68
C PRO A 223 17.95 3.05 -6.19
N ALA A 224 17.24 2.27 -5.38
CA ALA A 224 17.60 2.10 -3.97
C ALA A 224 18.89 1.28 -3.85
N SER A 225 19.65 1.51 -2.80
CA SER A 225 20.84 0.72 -2.43
C SER A 225 20.64 0.04 -1.07
N VAL A 226 21.31 -1.10 -0.88
CA VAL A 226 21.38 -1.72 0.45
C VAL A 226 22.38 -0.94 1.27
N GLU A 227 21.94 -0.40 2.41
CA GLU A 227 22.79 0.33 3.35
C GLU A 227 22.79 -0.38 4.69
N PRO A 228 23.92 -0.51 5.41
CA PRO A 228 23.93 -1.13 6.73
C PRO A 228 23.09 -0.32 7.74
N THR A 229 22.77 -0.92 8.88
CA THR A 229 22.22 -0.17 10.02
C THR A 229 23.32 0.68 10.66
N ALA A 230 22.96 1.84 11.21
CA ALA A 230 23.94 2.83 11.67
C ALA A 230 24.72 2.40 12.94
N ASP A 231 24.28 1.35 13.61
CA ASP A 231 24.73 0.86 14.91
C ASP A 231 25.70 -0.34 14.82
N VAL A 232 25.97 -0.87 13.62
CA VAL A 232 26.97 -1.94 13.46
C VAL A 232 28.38 -1.40 13.39
N THR A 233 29.32 -2.18 13.90
CA THR A 233 30.75 -1.97 13.67
C THR A 233 31.29 -3.00 12.67
N ALA A 234 32.33 -2.66 11.93
CA ALA A 234 32.94 -3.56 10.95
C ALA A 234 34.47 -3.52 11.03
N GLU A 235 35.09 -4.69 10.99
CA GLU A 235 36.54 -4.89 10.99
C GLU A 235 36.93 -5.76 9.81
N ARG A 236 37.98 -5.38 9.09
CA ARG A 236 38.51 -6.14 7.95
C ARG A 236 39.80 -6.85 8.32
N ASP A 237 39.83 -8.15 8.10
CA ASP A 237 41.03 -8.99 8.16
C ASP A 237 41.23 -9.71 6.82
N GLY A 238 42.17 -9.20 6.01
CA GLY A 238 42.44 -9.69 4.67
C GLY A 238 41.19 -9.66 3.76
N ALA A 239 40.72 -10.84 3.38
CA ALA A 239 39.54 -11.05 2.53
C ALA A 239 38.23 -11.27 3.30
N THR A 240 38.28 -11.24 4.65
CA THR A 240 37.09 -11.36 5.50
C THR A 240 36.75 -10.02 6.14
N VAL A 241 35.48 -9.63 6.14
CA VAL A 241 34.95 -8.54 6.97
C VAL A 241 34.09 -9.14 8.07
N THR A 242 34.36 -8.78 9.32
CA THR A 242 33.51 -9.12 10.46
C THR A 242 32.67 -7.92 10.84
N VAL A 243 31.35 -8.07 10.81
CA VAL A 243 30.37 -7.06 11.21
C VAL A 243 29.78 -7.47 12.55
N THR A 244 29.71 -6.56 13.52
CA THR A 244 29.14 -6.85 14.84
C THR A 244 27.90 -6.00 15.07
N SER A 245 26.78 -6.67 15.25
CA SER A 245 25.50 -6.08 15.68
C SER A 245 25.58 -5.72 17.17
N PRO A 246 24.93 -4.63 17.63
CA PRO A 246 24.85 -4.31 19.05
C PRO A 246 24.14 -5.38 19.89
N ARG A 247 23.42 -6.31 19.24
CA ARG A 247 22.74 -7.42 19.91
C ARG A 247 23.62 -8.63 20.20
N TYR A 248 24.82 -8.68 19.63
CA TYR A 248 25.74 -9.77 19.87
C TYR A 248 26.43 -9.62 21.23
N GLY A 249 26.36 -10.65 22.06
CA GLY A 249 26.87 -10.66 23.42
C GLY A 249 26.09 -9.75 24.36
N ASP A 250 24.85 -9.38 24.00
CA ASP A 250 23.93 -8.74 24.93
C ASP A 250 23.17 -9.80 25.76
N ASP A 251 22.74 -9.42 26.96
CA ASP A 251 21.94 -10.31 27.82
C ASP A 251 20.44 -10.25 27.48
N GLU A 252 20.04 -9.38 26.54
CA GLU A 252 18.63 -9.08 26.22
C GLU A 252 18.07 -9.91 25.06
N HIS A 253 18.93 -10.31 24.11
CA HIS A 253 18.61 -11.03 22.89
C HIS A 253 19.43 -12.32 22.71
N PRO A 254 19.61 -13.18 23.73
CA PRO A 254 20.25 -14.48 23.52
C PRO A 254 19.36 -15.43 22.71
N PRO A 255 19.93 -16.46 22.06
CA PRO A 255 21.36 -16.74 21.99
C PRO A 255 22.08 -15.98 20.87
N ASP A 256 23.39 -15.84 21.02
CA ASP A 256 24.27 -15.35 19.96
C ASP A 256 24.28 -16.32 18.76
N ALA A 257 24.37 -15.73 17.58
CA ALA A 257 24.49 -16.41 16.30
C ALA A 257 25.50 -15.70 15.38
N THR A 258 26.04 -16.46 14.45
CA THR A 258 26.93 -15.96 13.40
C THR A 258 26.32 -16.26 12.04
N VAL A 259 26.17 -15.23 11.20
CA VAL A 259 25.78 -15.37 9.80
C VAL A 259 27.03 -15.18 8.93
N THR A 260 27.39 -16.16 8.13
CA THR A 260 28.43 -16.04 7.11
C THR A 260 27.78 -15.84 5.75
N ALA A 261 28.14 -14.76 5.05
CA ALA A 261 27.76 -14.49 3.67
C ALA A 261 28.96 -14.67 2.73
N THR A 262 28.73 -15.28 1.57
CA THR A 262 29.69 -15.40 0.46
C THR A 262 29.01 -15.12 -0.87
N ARG A 263 29.75 -14.66 -1.89
CA ARG A 263 29.25 -14.58 -3.27
C ARG A 263 29.29 -15.97 -3.91
N VAL A 264 28.24 -16.32 -4.65
CA VAL A 264 28.12 -17.58 -5.39
C VAL A 264 27.70 -17.31 -6.83
N ASP A 265 27.84 -18.29 -7.72
CA ASP A 265 27.57 -18.10 -9.14
C ASP A 265 26.07 -17.92 -9.44
N ALA A 266 25.20 -18.58 -8.67
CA ALA A 266 23.76 -18.56 -8.93
C ALA A 266 22.92 -18.74 -7.66
N ALA A 267 21.78 -18.04 -7.65
CA ALA A 267 20.71 -18.21 -6.67
C ALA A 267 19.36 -18.04 -7.37
N GLU A 268 18.40 -18.93 -7.15
CA GLU A 268 17.11 -18.84 -7.83
C GLU A 268 16.20 -17.76 -7.23
N THR A 269 16.24 -17.62 -5.90
CA THR A 269 15.36 -16.70 -5.19
C THR A 269 15.87 -15.26 -5.29
N VAL A 270 15.11 -14.39 -5.94
CA VAL A 270 15.40 -12.96 -6.02
C VAL A 270 14.82 -12.21 -4.81
N ARG A 271 15.55 -11.23 -4.31
CA ARG A 271 15.10 -10.24 -3.33
C ARG A 271 15.46 -8.85 -3.80
N LEU A 272 14.46 -7.96 -3.80
CA LEU A 272 14.68 -6.57 -4.16
C LEU A 272 15.34 -5.80 -3.02
N VAL A 273 16.10 -4.76 -3.37
CA VAL A 273 16.70 -3.85 -2.40
C VAL A 273 15.62 -3.25 -1.50
N GLU A 274 14.47 -2.85 -2.05
CA GLU A 274 13.33 -2.33 -1.30
C GLU A 274 12.89 -3.30 -0.20
N GLN A 275 12.82 -4.60 -0.50
CA GLN A 275 12.40 -5.65 0.45
C GLN A 275 13.45 -5.86 1.54
N VAL A 276 14.74 -5.86 1.18
CA VAL A 276 15.86 -5.97 2.13
C VAL A 276 15.88 -4.77 3.08
N MET A 277 15.61 -3.57 2.54
CA MET A 277 15.68 -2.33 3.29
C MET A 277 14.45 -2.03 4.14
N GLN A 278 13.29 -2.63 3.85
CA GLN A 278 12.11 -2.50 4.72
C GLN A 278 12.49 -2.90 6.16
N SER A 279 12.16 -2.05 7.13
CA SER A 279 12.17 -2.42 8.55
C SER A 279 10.84 -3.12 8.88
N GLY A 280 10.90 -4.34 9.42
CA GLY A 280 9.70 -5.05 9.84
C GLY A 280 9.56 -5.01 11.36
N GLY A 281 8.48 -4.41 11.87
CA GLY A 281 7.89 -4.85 13.14
C GLY A 281 7.36 -6.29 13.02
N PHE A 282 7.04 -6.94 14.14
CA PHE A 282 6.46 -8.29 14.37
C PHE A 282 6.96 -9.51 13.57
N ALA A 283 7.64 -9.37 12.42
CA ALA A 283 8.01 -10.46 11.50
C ALA A 283 9.48 -10.42 11.06
N GLY A 284 10.37 -9.82 11.86
CA GLY A 284 11.82 -9.83 11.62
C GLY A 284 12.22 -9.01 10.38
N GLY A 285 13.05 -7.99 10.56
CA GLY A 285 13.67 -7.32 9.42
C GLY A 285 14.67 -8.27 8.74
N LEU A 286 14.95 -8.09 7.43
CA LEU A 286 16.10 -8.70 6.77
C LEU A 286 17.42 -8.01 7.19
N ARG A 287 17.54 -7.65 8.47
CA ARG A 287 18.67 -6.90 9.04
C ARG A 287 19.99 -7.64 8.85
N GLY A 288 19.98 -8.97 8.96
CA GLY A 288 21.18 -9.76 8.71
C GLY A 288 21.69 -9.65 7.26
N ILE A 289 20.78 -9.59 6.28
CA ILE A 289 21.14 -9.34 4.87
C ILE A 289 21.63 -7.91 4.70
N ARG A 290 20.90 -6.94 5.28
CA ARG A 290 21.24 -5.51 5.25
C ARG A 290 22.62 -5.22 5.84
N ASN A 291 23.03 -5.97 6.87
CA ASN A 291 24.30 -5.81 7.58
C ASN A 291 25.41 -6.76 7.07
N THR A 292 25.23 -7.41 5.92
CA THR A 292 26.26 -8.25 5.28
C THR A 292 26.56 -7.81 3.85
N VAL A 293 25.52 -7.65 3.02
CA VAL A 293 25.66 -7.35 1.59
C VAL A 293 26.51 -6.11 1.28
N PRO A 294 26.34 -4.96 1.98
CA PRO A 294 27.09 -3.75 1.65
C PRO A 294 28.61 -3.85 1.84
N PHE A 295 29.09 -4.83 2.62
CA PHE A 295 30.51 -4.98 2.97
C PHE A 295 31.32 -5.79 1.94
N PHE A 296 30.69 -6.24 0.85
CA PHE A 296 31.35 -6.93 -0.26
C PHE A 296 32.11 -5.97 -1.19
N GLU A 297 33.07 -5.26 -0.62
CA GLU A 297 33.98 -4.37 -1.36
C GLU A 297 35.07 -5.14 -2.11
N SER A 298 35.92 -4.41 -2.85
CA SER A 298 37.04 -5.00 -3.57
C SER A 298 37.98 -5.78 -2.65
N GLY A 299 38.23 -7.05 -3.02
CA GLY A 299 39.06 -7.98 -2.27
C GLY A 299 38.40 -8.59 -1.03
N VAL A 300 37.11 -8.38 -0.79
CA VAL A 300 36.34 -9.09 0.24
C VAL A 300 35.66 -10.30 -0.39
N GLU A 301 35.93 -11.49 0.13
CA GLU A 301 35.37 -12.77 -0.32
C GLU A 301 34.29 -13.31 0.63
N ARG A 302 34.38 -12.91 1.90
CA ARG A 302 33.50 -13.40 2.98
C ARG A 302 33.13 -12.26 3.93
N VAL A 303 31.86 -12.20 4.31
CA VAL A 303 31.37 -11.29 5.36
C VAL A 303 30.79 -12.15 6.49
N VAL A 304 31.22 -11.89 7.73
CA VAL A 304 30.77 -12.61 8.93
C VAL A 304 30.03 -11.61 9.81
N LEU A 305 28.73 -11.80 9.99
CA LEU A 305 27.91 -11.00 10.90
C LEU A 305 27.76 -11.74 12.24
N ARG A 306 28.22 -11.11 13.31
CA ARG A 306 27.95 -11.49 14.69
C ARG A 306 26.67 -10.80 15.16
N THR A 307 25.64 -11.56 15.54
CA THR A 307 24.30 -11.06 15.88
C THR A 307 23.55 -12.01 16.81
N ASP A 308 22.29 -11.73 17.14
CA ASP A 308 21.38 -12.67 17.80
C ASP A 308 20.74 -13.68 16.83
N ASP A 309 20.20 -14.76 17.39
CA ASP A 309 19.50 -15.83 16.66
C ASP A 309 18.28 -15.33 15.86
N HIS A 310 17.51 -14.37 16.38
CA HIS A 310 16.34 -13.85 15.68
C HIS A 310 16.73 -13.10 14.39
N ALA A 311 17.83 -12.36 14.40
CA ALA A 311 18.39 -11.73 13.22
C ALA A 311 18.95 -12.76 12.23
N ALA A 312 19.54 -13.86 12.71
CA ALA A 312 20.02 -14.96 11.89
C ALA A 312 18.87 -15.73 11.20
N ASP A 313 17.80 -16.01 11.94
CA ASP A 313 16.55 -16.60 11.43
C ASP A 313 15.90 -15.73 10.35
N GLY A 314 15.98 -14.41 10.49
CA GLY A 314 15.55 -13.47 9.44
C GLY A 314 16.27 -13.68 8.11
N VAL A 315 17.51 -14.19 8.12
CA VAL A 315 18.30 -14.46 6.92
C VAL A 315 17.93 -15.80 6.30
N VAL A 316 18.08 -16.89 7.06
CA VAL A 316 17.99 -18.27 6.53
C VAL A 316 16.62 -18.92 6.71
N GLY A 317 15.79 -18.41 7.61
CA GLY A 317 14.54 -19.04 8.05
C GLY A 317 14.75 -19.95 9.28
N HIS A 318 13.69 -20.19 10.05
CA HIS A 318 13.77 -20.89 11.35
C HIS A 318 14.21 -22.36 11.23
N GLU A 319 13.87 -23.01 10.10
CA GLU A 319 14.14 -24.44 9.89
C GLU A 319 15.36 -24.71 9.01
N SER A 320 16.07 -23.66 8.58
CA SER A 320 17.25 -23.80 7.72
C SER A 320 18.48 -23.19 8.38
N THR A 321 19.64 -23.72 8.02
CA THR A 321 20.95 -23.17 8.38
C THR A 321 21.61 -22.47 7.19
N THR A 322 21.06 -22.61 5.98
CA THR A 322 21.60 -21.99 4.77
C THR A 322 20.51 -21.44 3.86
N ARG A 323 20.84 -20.41 3.09
CA ARG A 323 19.95 -19.83 2.08
C ARG A 323 20.73 -19.13 0.98
N ARG A 324 20.29 -19.29 -0.28
CA ARG A 324 20.82 -18.54 -1.43
C ARG A 324 19.83 -17.50 -1.91
N LEU A 325 20.30 -16.29 -2.14
CA LEU A 325 19.49 -15.17 -2.63
C LEU A 325 20.24 -14.38 -3.70
N ARG A 326 19.53 -13.90 -4.72
CA ARG A 326 20.02 -12.88 -5.65
C ARG A 326 19.50 -11.51 -5.22
N ILE A 327 20.42 -10.58 -5.01
CA ILE A 327 20.13 -9.20 -4.59
C ILE A 327 20.95 -8.28 -5.49
N ASP A 328 20.29 -7.34 -6.16
CA ASP A 328 20.91 -6.39 -7.10
C ASP A 328 21.83 -7.10 -8.12
N GLY A 329 21.29 -8.14 -8.76
CA GLY A 329 21.99 -8.96 -9.76
C GLY A 329 23.05 -9.92 -9.20
N THR A 330 23.50 -9.76 -7.96
CA THR A 330 24.54 -10.60 -7.34
C THR A 330 23.94 -11.73 -6.53
N ALA A 331 24.44 -12.96 -6.70
CA ALA A 331 24.02 -14.11 -5.92
C ALA A 331 24.90 -14.30 -4.68
N TYR A 332 24.25 -14.55 -3.55
CA TYR A 332 24.87 -14.75 -2.25
C TYR A 332 24.39 -16.06 -1.63
N GLU A 333 25.27 -16.74 -0.91
CA GLU A 333 24.93 -17.80 0.04
C GLU A 333 25.14 -17.28 1.46
N PHE A 334 24.13 -17.47 2.29
CA PHE A 334 24.15 -17.18 3.72
C PHE A 334 24.11 -18.51 4.48
N ALA A 335 24.98 -18.65 5.48
CA ALA A 335 25.04 -19.79 6.39
C ALA A 335 25.01 -19.29 7.83
N VAL A 336 24.33 -20.01 8.73
CA VAL A 336 24.18 -19.65 10.13
C VAL A 336 24.82 -20.69 11.04
N GLU A 337 25.56 -20.22 12.04
CA GLU A 337 26.08 -21.00 13.16
C GLU A 337 25.49 -20.43 14.46
N ARG A 338 24.82 -21.26 15.25
CA ARG A 338 24.15 -20.86 16.50
C ARG A 338 24.95 -21.32 17.72
N ALA A 339 25.06 -20.47 18.74
CA ALA A 339 25.68 -20.86 19.99
C ALA A 339 24.87 -21.97 20.67
N GLY A 340 25.45 -23.18 20.77
CA GLY A 340 24.82 -24.35 21.42
C GLY A 340 24.58 -25.53 20.49
N GLU A 341 24.63 -25.35 19.17
CA GLU A 341 24.61 -26.44 18.18
C GLU A 341 26.06 -26.91 17.93
N SER A 342 26.58 -27.71 18.86
CA SER A 342 27.81 -28.48 18.60
C SER A 342 27.42 -29.72 17.79
N ASN A 343 28.05 -29.91 16.63
CA ASN A 343 27.93 -31.13 15.82
C ASN A 343 28.44 -32.37 16.56
#